data_AF-A0A7L2ZFW3-F1
#
_entry.id   AF-A0A7L2ZFW3-F1
#
_cell.length_a   1.000
_cell.length_b   1.000
_cell.length_c   1.000
_cell.angle_alpha   90.00
_cell.angle_beta   90.00
_cell.angle_gamma   90.00
#
_symmetry.space_group_name_H-M   'P 1'
#
loop_
_entity.id
_entity.type
_entity.pdbx_description
1 polymer ?
#
loop_
_entity_poly.entity_id
_entity_poly.type
_entity_poly.pdbx_seq_one_letter_code
_entity_poly.pdbx_strand_id
1 'polypeptide(L)'
;FILLVPFSALDIISLFRLAGSDGESIGNCPFSQRLFMILWLKGVIFNVTTVDLKRKPADLQNLAPGTNPPFMTFDGEVKTDVNKIEEFLEEKLAPPRYPKLAPKHPESNSAGNDVFAKFSAFIKNPRKDANES
;
A
#
# COMPACT_ATOMS: atom_id res chain seq x y z
N PHE A 1 -11.59 18.86 -32.82
CA PHE A 1 -10.82 19.07 -31.57
C PHE A 1 -11.39 18.18 -30.46
N ILE A 2 -11.30 16.86 -30.64
CA ILE A 2 -11.44 15.90 -29.55
C ILE A 2 -10.12 15.17 -29.63
N LEU A 3 -9.20 15.48 -28.72
CA LEU A 3 -8.01 14.67 -28.53
C LEU A 3 -8.50 13.29 -28.08
N LEU A 4 -8.50 12.34 -29.02
CA LEU A 4 -8.41 10.93 -28.71
C LEU A 4 -7.08 10.74 -27.97
N VAL A 5 -7.07 11.00 -26.66
CA VAL A 5 -6.15 10.26 -25.80
C VAL A 5 -6.61 8.82 -25.98
N PRO A 6 -5.81 7.93 -26.60
CA PRO A 6 -6.24 6.59 -26.86
C PRO A 6 -6.62 5.99 -25.50
N PHE A 7 -7.86 5.52 -25.38
CA PHE A 7 -8.39 4.84 -24.20
C PHE A 7 -7.59 3.57 -23.85
N SER A 8 -6.60 3.21 -24.68
CA SER A 8 -5.77 2.01 -24.63
C SER A 8 -4.46 2.13 -23.84
N ALA A 9 -4.26 3.12 -22.96
CA ALA A 9 -3.00 3.25 -22.19
C ALA A 9 -3.18 3.88 -20.79
N LEU A 10 -4.23 3.47 -20.07
CA LEU A 10 -4.26 3.63 -18.62
C LEU A 10 -3.80 2.32 -18.01
N ASP A 11 -2.69 2.36 -17.26
CA ASP A 11 -2.17 1.19 -16.55
C ASP A 11 -3.26 0.64 -15.61
N ILE A 12 -3.50 -0.67 -15.65
CA ILE A 12 -4.51 -1.32 -14.81
C ILE A 12 -3.88 -1.60 -13.45
N ILE A 13 -4.17 -0.74 -12.48
CA ILE A 13 -3.65 -0.83 -11.13
C ILE A 13 -4.71 -1.38 -10.18
N SER A 14 -4.40 -2.44 -9.45
CA SER A 14 -5.25 -2.96 -8.37
C SER A 14 -4.44 -3.16 -7.10
N LEU A 15 -4.89 -2.55 -6.00
CA LEU A 15 -4.32 -2.70 -4.67
C LEU A 15 -5.12 -3.73 -3.86
N PHE A 16 -4.43 -4.76 -3.37
CA PHE A 16 -5.01 -5.78 -2.51
C PHE A 16 -4.59 -5.51 -1.07
N ARG A 17 -5.57 -5.22 -0.20
CA ARG A 17 -5.34 -4.85 1.20
C ARG A 17 -6.07 -5.77 2.15
N LEU A 18 -5.61 -5.80 3.41
CA LEU A 18 -6.24 -6.63 4.44
C LEU A 18 -7.70 -6.19 4.66
N ALA A 19 -8.63 -7.14 4.68
CA ALA A 19 -10.01 -6.91 5.09
C ALA A 19 -10.14 -6.72 6.60
N GLY A 20 -11.19 -6.03 7.03
CA GLY A 20 -11.58 -5.92 8.42
C GLY A 20 -12.07 -7.24 9.00
N SER A 21 -12.48 -7.20 10.27
CA SER A 21 -12.96 -8.40 10.99
C SER A 21 -14.22 -9.03 10.39
N ASP A 22 -15.01 -8.23 9.66
CA ASP A 22 -16.19 -8.65 8.91
C ASP A 22 -15.86 -9.32 7.56
N GLY A 23 -14.59 -9.25 7.12
CA GLY A 23 -14.12 -9.81 5.86
C GLY A 23 -14.38 -8.93 4.63
N GLU A 24 -15.01 -7.76 4.80
CA GLU A 24 -15.36 -6.86 3.70
C GLU A 24 -14.80 -5.45 3.88
N SER A 25 -14.89 -4.91 5.09
CA SER A 25 -14.46 -3.55 5.40
C SER A 25 -12.95 -3.37 5.28
N ILE A 26 -12.50 -2.13 5.38
CA ILE A 26 -11.07 -1.81 5.40
C ILE A 26 -10.45 -2.29 6.72
N GLY A 27 -9.49 -3.21 6.64
CA GLY A 27 -8.75 -3.69 7.80
C GLY A 27 -7.66 -2.73 8.29
N ASN A 28 -7.28 -2.90 9.56
CA ASN A 28 -6.17 -2.17 10.17
C ASN A 28 -4.83 -2.69 9.64
N CYS A 29 -4.27 -1.97 8.66
CA CYS A 29 -2.95 -2.27 8.11
C CYS A 29 -2.26 -0.96 7.69
N PRO A 30 -1.27 -0.45 8.46
CA PRO A 30 -0.60 0.82 8.15
C PRO A 30 0.13 0.77 6.79
N PHE A 31 0.65 -0.40 6.41
CA PHE A 31 1.30 -0.59 5.12
C PHE A 31 0.32 -0.52 3.94
N SER A 32 -0.88 -1.11 4.09
CA SER A 32 -1.93 -0.99 3.07
C SER A 32 -2.37 0.47 2.90
N GLN A 33 -2.49 1.18 4.03
CA GLN A 33 -2.83 2.60 4.03
C GLN A 33 -1.76 3.45 3.35
N ARG A 34 -0.46 3.17 3.59
CA ARG A 34 0.65 3.84 2.91
C ARG A 34 0.55 3.73 1.39
N LEU A 35 0.36 2.52 0.85
CA LEU A 35 0.24 2.31 -0.60
C LEU A 35 -1.02 2.98 -1.18
N PHE A 36 -2.15 2.92 -0.46
CA PHE A 36 -3.36 3.62 -0.85
C PHE A 36 -3.13 5.15 -0.95
N MET A 37 -2.45 5.74 0.02
CA MET A 37 -2.11 7.17 0.01
C MET A 37 -1.21 7.54 -1.16
N ILE A 38 -0.21 6.72 -1.49
CA ILE A 38 0.67 6.94 -2.64
C ILE A 38 -0.13 6.97 -3.95
N LEU A 39 -0.95 5.94 -4.20
CA LEU A 39 -1.79 5.86 -5.41
C LEU A 39 -2.77 7.03 -5.50
N TRP A 40 -3.37 7.41 -4.37
CA TRP A 40 -4.25 8.57 -4.29
C TRP A 40 -3.53 9.88 -4.63
N LEU A 41 -2.35 10.12 -4.05
CA LEU A 41 -1.56 11.33 -4.29
C LEU A 41 -0.96 11.38 -5.71
N LYS A 42 -0.71 10.23 -6.34
CA LYS A 42 -0.33 10.14 -7.76
C LYS A 42 -1.48 10.55 -8.69
N GLY A 43 -2.73 10.53 -8.22
CA GLY A 43 -3.90 10.87 -9.03
C GLY A 43 -4.20 9.83 -10.11
N VAL A 44 -3.80 8.57 -9.90
CA VAL A 44 -4.12 7.47 -10.81
C VAL A 44 -5.50 6.89 -10.51
N ILE A 45 -6.13 6.29 -11.51
CA ILE A 45 -7.30 5.43 -11.32
C ILE A 45 -6.78 4.06 -10.91
N PHE A 46 -7.29 3.53 -9.81
CA PHE A 46 -6.92 2.20 -9.32
C PHE A 46 -8.09 1.55 -8.60
N ASN A 47 -8.11 0.22 -8.59
CA ASN A 47 -9.07 -0.56 -7.83
C ASN A 47 -8.52 -0.93 -6.46
N VAL A 48 -9.41 -1.07 -5.48
CA VAL A 48 -9.07 -1.56 -4.15
C VAL A 48 -9.89 -2.80 -3.87
N THR A 49 -9.19 -3.89 -3.56
CA THR A 49 -9.79 -5.16 -3.17
C THR A 49 -9.39 -5.49 -1.74
N THR A 50 -10.37 -5.71 -0.88
CA THR A 50 -10.14 -6.22 0.47
C THR A 50 -9.97 -7.74 0.43
N VAL A 51 -9.01 -8.25 1.20
CA VAL A 51 -8.64 -9.67 1.23
C VAL A 51 -8.94 -10.24 2.61
N ASP A 52 -9.94 -11.11 2.67
CA ASP A 52 -10.23 -11.92 3.85
C ASP A 52 -9.22 -13.09 3.93
N LEU A 53 -8.32 -13.04 4.93
CA LEU A 53 -7.31 -14.08 5.14
C LEU A 53 -7.90 -15.41 5.61
N LYS A 54 -9.11 -15.42 6.19
CA LYS A 54 -9.80 -16.65 6.62
C LYS A 54 -10.47 -17.36 5.45
N ARG A 55 -10.89 -16.59 4.44
CA ARG A 55 -11.62 -17.07 3.26
C ARG A 55 -10.96 -16.53 1.99
N LYS A 56 -9.71 -16.91 1.74
CA LYS A 56 -8.97 -16.48 0.54
C LYS A 56 -9.66 -17.03 -0.72
N PRO A 57 -10.12 -16.18 -1.66
CA PRO A 57 -10.69 -16.64 -2.93
C PRO A 57 -9.65 -17.42 -3.74
N ALA A 58 -10.10 -18.43 -4.50
CA ALA A 58 -9.22 -19.25 -5.33
C ALA A 58 -8.45 -18.42 -6.37
N ASP A 59 -9.11 -17.43 -6.98
CA ASP A 59 -8.48 -16.53 -7.96
C ASP A 59 -7.31 -15.75 -7.35
N LEU A 60 -7.44 -15.34 -6.09
CA LEU A 60 -6.39 -14.62 -5.38
C LEU A 60 -5.21 -15.53 -5.02
N GLN A 61 -5.48 -16.80 -4.69
CA GLN A 61 -4.43 -17.81 -4.51
C GLN A 61 -3.64 -18.07 -5.79
N ASN A 62 -4.32 -18.11 -6.94
CA ASN A 62 -3.67 -18.30 -8.24
C ASN A 62 -2.88 -17.06 -8.66
N LEU A 63 -3.42 -15.87 -8.38
CA LEU A 63 -2.76 -14.60 -8.70
C LEU A 63 -1.46 -14.44 -7.90
N ALA A 64 -1.51 -14.62 -6.58
CA ALA A 64 -0.38 -14.35 -5.68
C ALA A 64 -0.25 -15.46 -4.60
N PRO A 65 0.23 -16.66 -4.99
CA PRO A 65 0.30 -17.80 -4.08
C PRO A 65 1.21 -17.50 -2.88
N GLY A 66 0.72 -17.79 -1.68
CA GLY A 66 1.47 -17.55 -0.43
C GLY A 66 1.69 -16.08 -0.08
N THR A 67 1.20 -15.13 -0.88
CA THR A 67 1.39 -13.70 -0.62
C THR A 67 0.37 -13.21 0.41
N ASN A 68 0.86 -12.44 1.37
CA ASN A 68 0.01 -11.73 2.32
C ASN A 68 -0.17 -10.27 1.88
N PRO A 69 -1.36 -9.68 2.05
CA PRO A 69 -1.56 -8.27 1.81
C PRO A 69 -0.71 -7.41 2.77
N PRO A 70 -0.31 -6.20 2.35
CA PRO A 70 -0.64 -5.60 1.06
C PRO A 70 0.27 -6.09 -0.09
N PHE A 71 -0.34 -6.25 -1.26
CA PHE A 71 0.33 -6.40 -2.55
C PHE A 71 -0.47 -5.68 -3.61
N MET A 72 0.09 -5.50 -4.81
CA MET A 72 -0.64 -4.88 -5.91
C MET A 72 -0.40 -5.62 -7.22
N THR A 73 -1.28 -5.41 -8.18
CA THR A 73 -1.03 -5.73 -9.58
C THR A 73 -0.89 -4.45 -10.39
N PHE A 74 0.05 -4.46 -11.32
CA PHE A 74 0.23 -3.42 -12.32
C PHE A 74 0.21 -4.09 -13.69
N ASP A 75 -0.80 -3.81 -14.51
CA ASP A 75 -1.02 -4.47 -15.81
C ASP A 75 -1.02 -6.00 -15.71
N GLY A 76 -1.60 -6.53 -14.63
CA GLY A 76 -1.67 -7.96 -14.34
C GLY A 76 -0.41 -8.55 -13.68
N GLU A 77 0.71 -7.82 -13.63
CA GLU A 77 1.91 -8.29 -12.92
C GLU A 77 1.80 -8.04 -11.43
N VAL A 78 1.99 -9.09 -10.63
CA VAL A 78 2.00 -8.99 -9.17
C VAL A 78 3.29 -8.32 -8.70
N LYS A 79 3.13 -7.30 -7.85
CA LYS A 79 4.21 -6.64 -7.10
C LYS A 79 3.97 -6.87 -5.61
N THR A 80 5.01 -7.33 -4.93
CA THR A 80 5.05 -7.63 -3.50
C THR A 80 6.15 -6.80 -2.83
N ASP A 81 6.16 -6.77 -1.49
CA ASP A 81 7.03 -5.90 -0.68
C ASP A 81 6.66 -4.42 -0.83
N VAL A 82 6.26 -3.81 0.29
CA VAL A 82 5.73 -2.45 0.34
C VAL A 82 6.75 -1.42 -0.15
N ASN A 83 8.02 -1.58 0.20
CA ASN A 83 9.05 -0.62 -0.18
C ASN A 83 9.36 -0.73 -1.67
N LYS A 84 9.45 -1.96 -2.20
CA LYS A 84 9.65 -2.17 -3.65
C LYS A 84 8.49 -1.67 -4.48
N ILE A 85 7.25 -1.84 -3.98
CA ILE A 85 6.06 -1.28 -4.63
C ILE A 85 6.14 0.25 -4.68
N GLU A 86 6.52 0.90 -3.58
CA GLU A 86 6.67 2.35 -3.54
C GLU A 86 7.73 2.86 -4.51
N GLU A 87 8.91 2.23 -4.53
CA GLU A 87 9.98 2.55 -5.49
C GLU A 87 9.49 2.41 -6.94
N PHE A 88 8.81 1.29 -7.23
CA PHE A 88 8.24 1.03 -8.55
C PHE A 88 7.20 2.08 -8.96
N LEU A 89 6.28 2.46 -8.05
CA LEU A 89 5.27 3.47 -8.33
C LEU A 89 5.88 4.86 -8.52
N GLU A 90 6.93 5.20 -7.77
CA GLU A 90 7.62 6.49 -7.92
C GLU A 90 8.36 6.60 -9.25
N GLU A 91 8.97 5.51 -9.72
CA GLU A 91 9.66 5.44 -11.01
C GLU A 91 8.67 5.39 -12.19
N LYS A 92 7.66 4.51 -12.13
CA LYS A 92 6.73 4.25 -13.23
C LYS A 92 5.73 5.39 -13.41
N LEU A 93 5.23 5.96 -12.31
CA LEU A 93 4.26 7.05 -12.32
C LEU A 93 5.00 8.39 -12.10
N ALA A 94 5.74 8.82 -13.11
CA ALA A 94 6.61 9.99 -13.05
C ALA A 94 6.10 11.20 -13.86
N PRO A 95 6.70 12.39 -13.69
CA PRO A 95 6.44 13.56 -14.52
C PRO A 95 6.71 13.29 -16.02
N PRO A 96 6.00 13.98 -16.94
CA PRO A 96 5.08 15.09 -16.70
C PRO A 96 3.66 14.67 -16.34
N ARG A 97 3.33 13.37 -16.43
CA ARG A 97 1.95 12.87 -16.27
C ARG A 97 1.51 12.77 -14.82
N TYR A 98 2.43 12.41 -13.91
CA TYR A 98 2.14 12.19 -12.50
C TYR A 98 3.14 12.95 -11.61
N PRO A 99 2.75 13.39 -10.40
CA PRO A 99 3.62 14.14 -9.52
C PRO A 99 4.73 13.25 -8.92
N LYS A 100 5.91 13.84 -8.68
CA LYS A 100 6.96 13.23 -7.87
C LYS A 100 6.58 13.35 -6.39
N LEU A 101 6.58 12.24 -5.64
CA LEU A 101 6.20 12.23 -4.22
C LEU A 101 7.39 12.09 -3.28
N ALA A 102 8.57 11.68 -3.78
CA ALA A 102 9.76 11.57 -2.97
C ALA A 102 10.11 12.92 -2.30
N PRO A 103 10.41 12.92 -0.98
CA PRO A 103 10.69 14.14 -0.26
C PRO A 103 11.98 14.80 -0.76
N LYS A 104 12.01 16.13 -0.68
CA LYS A 104 13.20 16.92 -1.05
C LYS A 104 14.32 16.85 -0.01
N HIS A 105 13.94 16.66 1.25
CA HIS A 105 14.83 16.67 2.41
C HIS A 105 15.08 15.24 2.89
N PRO A 106 16.31 14.72 2.82
CA PRO A 106 16.62 13.34 3.23
C PRO A 106 16.21 13.03 4.68
N GLU A 107 16.33 14.01 5.58
CA GLU A 107 15.91 13.90 6.99
C GLU A 107 14.42 13.56 7.15
N SER A 108 13.57 13.88 6.18
CA SER A 108 12.15 13.53 6.22
C SER A 108 11.90 12.01 6.13
N ASN A 109 12.84 11.25 5.56
CA ASN A 109 12.72 9.79 5.45
C ASN A 109 13.03 9.06 6.77
N SER A 110 13.83 9.66 7.64
CA SER A 110 14.26 9.05 8.91
C SER A 110 13.50 9.59 10.12
N ALA A 111 12.92 10.79 10.02
CA ALA A 111 12.12 11.39 11.07
C ALA A 111 10.95 10.46 11.48
N GLY A 112 10.95 10.01 12.74
CA GLY A 112 9.88 9.18 13.32
C GLY A 112 9.92 7.69 12.99
N ASN A 113 11.01 7.19 12.38
CA ASN A 113 11.14 5.77 12.00
C ASN A 113 11.07 4.78 13.19
N ASP A 114 11.42 5.23 14.39
CA ASP A 114 11.45 4.44 15.62
C ASP A 114 10.16 4.56 16.45
N VAL A 115 9.29 5.51 16.14
CA VAL A 115 8.06 5.81 16.90
C VAL A 115 7.14 4.61 16.95
N PHE A 116 6.91 3.94 15.81
CA PHE A 116 6.04 2.77 15.76
C PHE A 116 6.62 1.59 16.57
N ALA A 117 7.93 1.39 16.55
CA ALA A 117 8.60 0.35 17.32
C ALA A 117 8.50 0.61 18.82
N LYS A 118 8.76 1.85 19.26
CA LYS A 118 8.62 2.28 20.65
C LYS A 118 7.18 2.15 21.14
N PHE A 119 6.20 2.63 20.38
CA PHE A 119 4.78 2.48 20.70
C PHE A 119 4.36 1.01 20.79
N SER A 120 4.83 0.17 19.86
CA SER A 120 4.57 -1.27 19.87
C SER A 120 5.12 -1.96 21.13
N ALA A 121 6.32 -1.57 21.58
CA ALA A 121 6.90 -2.07 22.81
C ALA A 121 6.08 -1.62 24.04
N PHE A 122 5.69 -0.33 24.09
CA PHE A 122 4.89 0.23 25.17
C PHE A 122 3.53 -0.47 25.34
N ILE A 123 2.76 -0.62 24.27
CA ILE A 123 1.40 -1.17 24.35
C ILE A 123 1.37 -2.68 24.62
N LYS A 124 2.44 -3.40 24.24
CA LYS A 124 2.60 -4.84 24.48
C LYS A 124 3.27 -5.14 25.82
N ASN A 125 3.72 -4.13 26.56
CA ASN A 125 4.38 -4.33 27.85
C ASN A 125 3.39 -4.93 28.87
N PRO A 126 3.62 -6.14 29.40
CA PRO A 126 2.74 -6.75 30.39
C PRO A 126 2.83 -6.06 31.77
N ARG A 127 3.90 -5.31 32.05
CA ARG A 127 4.12 -4.56 33.30
C ARG A 127 3.89 -3.08 33.06
N LYS A 128 2.62 -2.64 33.13
CA LYS A 128 2.22 -1.25 32.83
C LYS A 128 2.82 -0.23 33.81
N ASP A 129 3.09 -0.67 35.04
CA ASP A 129 3.77 0.07 36.11
C ASP A 129 5.19 0.49 35.73
N ALA A 130 5.90 -0.32 34.94
CA ALA A 130 7.24 0.01 34.46
C ALA A 130 7.27 1.11 33.39
N ASN A 131 6.11 1.63 32.96
CA ASN A 131 5.99 2.75 32.03
C ASN A 131 5.81 4.11 32.74
N GLU A 132 5.54 4.12 34.05
CA GLU A 132 5.46 5.32 34.88
C GLU A 132 6.83 5.59 35.50
N SER A 133 7.71 6.23 34.74
CA SER A 133 9.03 6.70 35.20
C SER A 133 9.33 8.07 34.66
#